data_AF-E3KN78-F1
#
_entry.id   AF-E3KN78-F1
#
_cell.length_a   1.000
_cell.length_b   1.000
_cell.length_c   1.000
_cell.angle_alpha   90.00
_cell.angle_beta   90.00
_cell.angle_gamma   90.00
#
_symmetry.space_group_name_H-M   'P 1'
#
loop_
_entity.id
_entity.type
_entity.pdbx_description
1 polymer ?
#
loop_
_entity_poly.entity_id
_entity_poly.type
_entity_poly.pdbx_seq_one_letter_code
_entity_poly.pdbx_strand_id
1 'polypeptide(L)'
;MARRSQPPPSQAPPGPGIMNLNCFFSFGNEVPINPLPSALSTLIESSKSDRRKPSELPKHFLVRVFKKLIPVLKQGRTMHWYSDKEDFRELAPFRMEFDLLPRLRRRLVDLSQIMDQNKLKTDAQLQAVHKLLHQISIDATQLKMSVSLTWDPSKYKGSKDNLIDIPLYYYPDLPWGVDHVRDSIADLFKSYSEPLAAGSSGVKDTKEDVKSLLDLMDHMIGDLKSPRLAMQAKWRWMVREVEVMDHAVIKCLKPQKVRVSNPLEGLEDDKHLEMTQWRPRETMADHEVRYVQLAMPIFRLGRLLLNKLSRPTNSNPSLTSRMTLTELNELYKATDTIDEDFRVFAQVTLQVSRDQAGHILKEVFARLQKPMKVLNKHFNSLGSDVNQDEVKDCQQWCKNWMAHLQIAVERCLEYCVFDDSDPWETESD
;
A
#
# COMPACT_ATOMS: atom_id res chain seq x y z
N MET A 1 36.96 15.28 47.47
CA MET A 1 35.87 16.14 46.96
C MET A 1 35.46 15.65 45.59
N ALA A 2 34.42 14.82 45.55
CA ALA A 2 33.95 14.12 44.36
C ALA A 2 33.02 15.03 43.53
N ARG A 3 33.33 15.21 42.24
CA ARG A 3 32.45 15.89 41.28
C ARG A 3 31.34 14.91 40.86
N ARG A 4 30.10 15.22 41.22
CA ARG A 4 28.90 14.52 40.76
C ARG A 4 28.67 14.84 39.27
N SER A 5 28.58 13.78 38.48
CA SER A 5 28.17 13.76 37.08
C SER A 5 26.68 14.13 36.96
N GLN A 6 26.36 14.98 35.99
CA GLN A 6 24.98 15.24 35.56
C GLN A 6 24.41 14.00 34.84
N PRO A 7 23.12 13.67 35.04
CA PRO A 7 22.46 12.63 34.25
C PRO A 7 22.18 13.13 32.82
N PRO A 8 22.10 12.22 31.83
CA PRO A 8 21.79 12.58 30.44
C PRO A 8 20.36 13.14 30.32
N PRO A 9 20.08 13.93 29.26
CA PRO A 9 18.75 14.50 29.05
C PRO A 9 17.73 13.37 28.88
N SER A 10 16.64 13.41 29.67
CA SER A 10 15.55 12.46 29.53
C SER A 10 14.97 12.58 28.12
N GLN A 11 14.89 11.44 27.44
CA GLN A 11 14.09 11.33 26.22
C GLN A 11 12.67 11.76 26.58
N ALA A 12 12.13 12.69 25.79
CA ALA A 12 10.71 13.01 25.87
C ALA A 12 9.93 11.71 25.58
N PRO A 13 8.84 11.42 26.31
CA PRO A 13 8.01 10.26 26.00
C PRO A 13 7.50 10.39 24.55
N PRO A 14 7.39 9.27 23.81
CA PRO A 14 6.71 9.29 22.53
C PRO A 14 5.29 9.84 22.74
N GLY A 15 4.86 10.73 21.85
CA GLY A 15 3.53 11.31 21.92
C GLY A 15 2.44 10.23 21.85
N PRO A 16 1.24 10.46 22.40
CA PRO A 16 0.15 9.49 22.37
C PRO A 16 -0.31 9.34 20.92
N GLY A 17 0.10 8.25 20.28
CA GLY A 17 -0.20 7.96 18.90
C GLY A 17 0.10 6.50 18.63
N ILE A 18 -0.91 5.82 18.07
CA ILE A 18 -0.94 4.43 17.63
C ILE A 18 -1.42 3.49 18.76
N MET A 19 -2.61 2.89 18.57
CA MET A 19 -2.98 1.66 19.25
C MET A 19 -1.81 0.70 19.12
N ASN A 20 -1.18 0.38 20.25
CA ASN A 20 0.11 -0.30 20.28
C ASN A 20 -0.04 -1.77 19.82
N LEU A 21 -0.07 -2.00 18.51
CA LEU A 21 -0.13 -3.32 17.87
C LEU A 21 1.16 -4.14 18.05
N ASN A 22 2.16 -3.59 18.75
CA ASN A 22 3.37 -4.33 19.13
C ASN A 22 3.06 -5.54 20.03
N CYS A 23 1.88 -5.61 20.64
CA CYS A 23 1.44 -6.81 21.38
C CYS A 23 1.26 -8.04 20.48
N PHE A 24 1.22 -7.91 19.15
CA PHE A 24 1.12 -9.05 18.23
C PHE A 24 2.45 -9.50 17.63
N PHE A 25 3.50 -8.66 17.63
CA PHE A 25 4.75 -8.99 16.96
C PHE A 25 5.96 -8.40 17.70
N SER A 26 6.70 -9.25 18.40
CA SER A 26 8.00 -8.92 18.96
C SER A 26 9.03 -8.75 17.84
N PHE A 27 9.48 -7.53 17.57
CA PHE A 27 10.63 -7.28 16.71
C PHE A 27 11.82 -6.74 17.52
N GLY A 28 13.00 -7.32 17.28
CA GLY A 28 14.25 -6.93 17.92
C GLY A 28 14.78 -5.60 17.37
N ASN A 29 15.43 -4.82 18.23
CA ASN A 29 15.95 -3.47 17.97
C ASN A 29 17.17 -3.39 17.02
N GLU A 30 17.41 -4.38 16.16
CA GLU A 30 18.53 -4.35 15.21
C GLU A 30 18.02 -4.09 13.78
N VAL A 31 18.48 -2.99 13.17
CA VAL A 31 18.20 -2.68 11.76
C VAL A 31 18.78 -3.79 10.89
N PRO A 32 17.95 -4.58 10.17
CA PRO A 32 18.46 -5.67 9.35
C PRO A 32 19.39 -5.14 8.26
N ILE A 33 20.56 -5.75 8.08
CA ILE A 33 21.45 -5.43 6.96
C ILE A 33 20.75 -5.84 5.67
N ASN A 34 20.35 -4.85 4.86
CA ASN A 34 19.65 -5.10 3.61
C ASN A 34 20.61 -5.76 2.59
N PRO A 35 20.31 -6.96 2.07
CA PRO A 35 21.22 -7.69 1.17
C PRO A 35 21.28 -7.14 -0.27
N LEU A 36 20.36 -6.25 -0.64
CA LEU A 36 20.19 -5.78 -2.02
C LEU A 36 21.43 -5.06 -2.61
N PRO A 37 22.17 -4.18 -1.88
CA PRO A 37 23.37 -3.54 -2.43
C PRO A 37 24.48 -4.54 -2.78
N SER A 38 24.67 -5.57 -1.94
CA SER A 38 25.62 -6.66 -2.21
C SER A 38 25.18 -7.49 -3.41
N ALA A 39 23.88 -7.82 -3.49
CA ALA A 39 23.30 -8.54 -4.60
C ALA A 39 23.45 -7.79 -5.93
N LEU A 40 23.21 -6.47 -5.95
CA LEU A 40 23.41 -5.63 -7.13
C LEU A 40 24.89 -5.63 -7.58
N SER A 41 25.83 -5.49 -6.65
CA SER A 41 27.27 -5.51 -6.96
C SER A 41 27.67 -6.86 -7.56
N THR A 42 27.20 -7.96 -6.97
CA THR A 42 27.42 -9.33 -7.48
C THR A 42 26.84 -9.52 -8.88
N LEU A 43 25.64 -8.99 -9.17
CA LEU A 43 25.04 -9.05 -10.51
C LEU A 43 25.88 -8.31 -11.55
N ILE A 44 26.39 -7.12 -11.20
CA ILE A 44 27.22 -6.30 -12.09
C ILE A 44 28.54 -7.02 -12.39
N GLU A 45 29.18 -7.61 -11.39
CA GLU A 45 30.41 -8.39 -11.57
C GLU A 45 30.17 -9.66 -12.40
N SER A 46 29.12 -10.40 -12.10
CA SER A 46 28.73 -11.61 -12.83
C SER A 46 28.45 -11.31 -14.30
N SER A 47 27.79 -10.17 -14.61
CA SER A 47 27.50 -9.77 -15.99
C SER A 47 28.74 -9.57 -16.88
N LYS A 48 29.90 -9.26 -16.26
CA LYS A 48 31.18 -9.03 -16.96
C LYS A 48 32.05 -10.28 -17.01
N SER A 49 31.92 -11.16 -16.02
CA SER A 49 32.81 -12.29 -15.78
C SER A 49 32.25 -13.63 -16.25
N ASP A 50 30.93 -13.81 -16.29
CA ASP A 50 30.33 -15.07 -16.75
C ASP A 50 30.53 -15.24 -18.25
N ARG A 51 31.37 -16.22 -18.61
CA ARG A 51 31.62 -16.63 -19.99
C ARG A 51 31.22 -18.09 -20.17
N ARG A 52 30.71 -18.41 -21.36
CA ARG A 52 30.45 -19.78 -21.78
C ARG A 52 31.78 -20.49 -21.99
N LYS A 53 31.91 -21.71 -21.47
CA LYS A 53 33.09 -22.54 -21.76
C LYS A 53 32.97 -23.10 -23.19
N PRO A 54 34.07 -23.26 -23.95
CA PRO A 54 34.02 -23.77 -25.33
C PRO A 54 33.31 -25.13 -25.46
N SER A 55 33.41 -25.99 -24.45
CA SER A 55 32.80 -27.31 -24.40
C SER A 55 31.35 -27.34 -23.89
N GLU A 56 30.82 -26.21 -23.42
CA GLU A 56 29.49 -26.15 -22.81
C GLU A 56 28.41 -25.98 -23.88
N LEU A 57 27.33 -26.76 -23.82
CA LEU A 57 26.19 -26.58 -24.74
C LEU A 57 25.46 -25.26 -24.43
N PRO A 58 24.90 -24.57 -25.46
CA PRO A 58 24.14 -23.34 -25.28
C PRO A 58 23.06 -23.40 -24.20
N LYS A 59 22.29 -24.49 -24.17
CA LYS A 59 21.20 -24.70 -23.21
C LYS A 59 21.72 -24.82 -21.78
N HIS A 60 22.83 -25.52 -21.56
CA HIS A 60 23.45 -25.64 -20.24
C HIS A 60 24.00 -24.31 -19.74
N PHE A 61 24.60 -23.51 -20.63
CA PHE A 61 25.04 -22.16 -20.28
C PHE A 61 23.87 -21.29 -19.79
N LEU A 62 22.76 -21.25 -20.52
CA LEU A 62 21.58 -20.48 -20.11
C LEU A 62 20.96 -20.99 -18.80
N VAL A 63 20.84 -22.32 -18.63
CA VAL A 63 20.34 -22.91 -17.38
C VAL A 63 21.24 -22.51 -16.19
N ARG A 64 22.56 -22.47 -16.37
CA ARG A 64 23.50 -22.01 -15.34
C ARG A 64 23.28 -20.53 -15.00
N VAL A 65 23.06 -19.68 -16.00
CA VAL A 65 22.75 -18.25 -15.81
C VAL A 65 21.44 -18.09 -15.02
N PHE A 66 20.36 -18.77 -15.43
CA PHE A 66 19.07 -18.71 -14.71
C PHE A 66 19.20 -19.17 -13.25
N LYS A 67 19.95 -20.25 -12.98
CA LYS A 67 20.21 -20.73 -11.62
C LYS A 67 20.90 -19.70 -10.73
N LYS A 68 21.71 -18.79 -11.30
CA LYS A 68 22.34 -17.69 -10.55
C LYS A 68 21.40 -16.50 -10.36
N LEU A 69 20.61 -16.15 -11.36
CA LEU A 69 19.78 -14.93 -11.35
C LEU A 69 18.50 -15.08 -10.53
N ILE A 70 17.83 -16.22 -10.59
CA ILE A 70 16.54 -16.45 -9.92
C ILE A 70 16.63 -16.23 -8.39
N PRO A 71 17.63 -16.78 -7.66
CA PRO A 71 17.75 -16.53 -6.22
C PRO A 71 17.92 -15.05 -5.87
N VAL A 72 18.67 -14.29 -6.69
CA VAL A 72 18.89 -12.85 -6.46
C VAL A 72 17.60 -12.06 -6.64
N LEU A 73 16.77 -12.43 -7.62
CA LEU A 73 15.47 -11.80 -7.85
C LEU A 73 14.50 -12.04 -6.69
N LYS A 74 14.55 -13.23 -6.07
CA LYS A 74 13.72 -13.60 -4.91
C LYS A 74 14.28 -13.11 -3.57
N GLN A 75 15.50 -12.55 -3.55
CA GLN A 75 16.11 -12.02 -2.34
C GLN A 75 15.49 -10.66 -1.98
N GLY A 76 15.03 -10.48 -0.73
CA GLY A 76 14.68 -9.15 -0.19
C GLY A 76 13.33 -8.99 0.50
N ARG A 77 12.53 -10.04 0.72
CA ARG A 77 11.35 -9.97 1.59
C ARG A 77 11.65 -10.57 2.96
N THR A 78 12.04 -9.72 3.90
CA THR A 78 12.32 -10.10 5.29
C THR A 78 11.19 -9.75 6.24
N MET A 79 10.19 -8.98 5.78
CA MET A 79 9.12 -8.43 6.60
C MET A 79 7.73 -8.75 6.02
N HIS A 80 6.77 -8.87 6.93
CA HIS A 80 5.37 -9.04 6.58
C HIS A 80 4.81 -7.72 6.05
N TRP A 81 3.82 -7.84 5.18
CA TRP A 81 3.26 -6.76 4.39
C TRP A 81 2.68 -5.61 5.24
N TYR A 82 2.17 -5.94 6.43
CA TYR A 82 1.65 -4.98 7.40
C TYR A 82 2.76 -4.17 8.09
N SER A 83 3.86 -4.83 8.47
CA SER A 83 5.05 -4.18 9.07
C SER A 83 5.71 -3.24 8.08
N ASP A 84 5.81 -3.64 6.81
CA ASP A 84 6.36 -2.79 5.74
C ASP A 84 5.63 -1.45 5.60
N LYS A 85 4.29 -1.43 5.72
CA LYS A 85 3.50 -0.19 5.57
C LYS A 85 3.91 0.85 6.62
N GLU A 86 4.00 0.45 7.88
CA GLU A 86 4.38 1.34 8.98
C GLU A 86 5.88 1.68 8.93
N ASP A 87 6.74 0.71 8.65
CA ASP A 87 8.20 0.91 8.59
C ASP A 87 8.62 1.89 7.48
N PHE A 88 7.99 1.81 6.30
CA PHE A 88 8.31 2.70 5.18
C PHE A 88 7.52 4.02 5.17
N ARG A 89 6.44 4.15 5.96
CA ARG A 89 5.62 5.37 6.01
C ARG A 89 6.43 6.60 6.40
N GLU A 90 7.24 6.50 7.46
CA GLU A 90 8.05 7.61 7.98
C GLU A 90 9.33 7.84 7.16
N LEU A 91 9.68 6.91 6.27
CA LEU A 91 10.87 7.00 5.40
C LEU A 91 10.58 7.68 4.05
N ALA A 92 9.32 7.98 3.75
CA ALA A 92 8.93 8.73 2.56
C ALA A 92 9.34 10.23 2.66
N PRO A 93 9.71 10.89 1.54
CA PRO A 93 9.64 10.39 0.17
C PRO A 93 10.87 9.57 -0.24
N PHE A 94 10.61 8.53 -1.01
CA PHE A 94 11.66 7.78 -1.70
C PHE A 94 11.94 8.42 -3.05
N ARG A 95 13.02 8.00 -3.71
CA ARG A 95 13.37 8.46 -5.05
C ARG A 95 13.61 7.29 -5.99
N MET A 96 12.99 7.38 -7.16
CA MET A 96 13.13 6.39 -8.22
C MET A 96 13.59 7.07 -9.51
N GLU A 97 14.40 6.38 -10.31
CA GLU A 97 14.63 6.78 -11.70
C GLU A 97 13.34 6.54 -12.51
N PHE A 98 12.79 7.60 -13.11
CA PHE A 98 11.54 7.53 -13.87
C PHE A 98 11.60 6.51 -15.01
N ASP A 99 12.75 6.41 -15.68
CA ASP A 99 12.96 5.54 -16.83
C ASP A 99 13.16 4.06 -16.49
N LEU A 100 13.30 3.72 -15.20
CA LEU A 100 13.67 2.36 -14.79
C LEU A 100 12.58 1.33 -15.14
N LEU A 101 11.33 1.61 -14.80
CA LEU A 101 10.18 0.76 -15.16
C LEU A 101 9.97 0.68 -16.68
N PRO A 102 9.90 1.79 -17.45
CA PRO A 102 9.80 1.75 -18.91
C PRO A 102 10.97 1.02 -19.59
N ARG A 103 12.19 1.13 -19.05
CA ARG A 103 13.38 0.42 -19.55
C ARG A 103 13.28 -1.08 -19.30
N LEU A 104 12.90 -1.49 -18.09
CA LEU A 104 12.69 -2.88 -17.72
C LEU A 104 11.60 -3.52 -18.59
N ARG A 105 10.48 -2.80 -18.81
CA ARG A 105 9.38 -3.24 -19.67
C ARG A 105 9.85 -3.55 -21.09
N ARG A 106 10.59 -2.63 -21.71
CA ARG A 106 11.16 -2.81 -23.07
C ARG A 106 12.07 -4.05 -23.12
N ARG A 107 12.94 -4.22 -22.12
CA ARG A 107 13.85 -5.36 -22.05
C ARG A 107 13.13 -6.70 -21.91
N LEU A 108 12.00 -6.75 -21.21
CA LEU A 108 11.16 -7.95 -21.10
C LEU A 108 10.47 -8.29 -22.43
N VAL A 109 10.03 -7.29 -23.18
CA VAL A 109 9.52 -7.48 -24.55
C VAL A 109 10.62 -8.02 -25.47
N ASP A 110 11.83 -7.44 -25.41
CA ASP A 110 12.96 -7.92 -26.20
C ASP A 110 13.30 -9.37 -25.82
N LEU A 111 13.29 -9.69 -24.53
CA LEU A 111 13.57 -11.03 -24.03
C LEU A 111 12.56 -12.04 -24.57
N SER A 112 11.25 -11.75 -24.51
CA SER A 112 10.22 -12.66 -24.99
C SER A 112 10.32 -12.93 -26.50
N GLN A 113 10.76 -11.93 -27.29
CA GLN A 113 10.97 -12.09 -28.72
C GLN A 113 12.20 -12.93 -29.07
N ILE A 114 13.26 -12.88 -28.26
CA ILE A 114 14.52 -13.58 -28.49
C ILE A 114 14.49 -15.01 -27.93
N MET A 115 13.78 -15.24 -26.82
CA MET A 115 13.66 -16.55 -26.17
C MET A 115 12.79 -17.56 -26.93
N ASP A 116 12.20 -17.16 -28.06
CA ASP A 116 11.62 -18.08 -29.04
C ASP A 116 12.70 -19.06 -29.53
N GLN A 117 12.53 -20.36 -29.22
CA GLN A 117 13.56 -21.40 -29.36
C GLN A 117 14.14 -21.50 -30.79
N ASN A 118 13.41 -21.05 -31.80
CA ASN A 118 13.85 -21.04 -33.19
C ASN A 118 14.95 -19.99 -33.50
N LYS A 119 15.21 -19.05 -32.57
CA LYS A 119 16.12 -17.91 -32.77
C LYS A 119 17.44 -18.00 -32.02
N LEU A 120 17.67 -19.01 -31.17
CA LEU A 120 18.91 -19.17 -30.38
C LEU A 120 19.94 -20.07 -31.10
N LYS A 121 20.36 -19.70 -32.30
CA LYS A 121 21.21 -20.54 -33.16
C LYS A 121 22.69 -20.17 -33.13
N THR A 122 23.01 -18.92 -32.79
CA THR A 122 24.38 -18.38 -32.86
C THR A 122 24.93 -17.99 -31.50
N ASP A 123 26.25 -18.06 -31.33
CA ASP A 123 26.93 -17.61 -30.12
C ASP A 123 26.71 -16.12 -29.84
N ALA A 124 26.57 -15.30 -30.88
CA ALA A 124 26.25 -13.88 -30.73
C ALA A 124 24.87 -13.65 -30.10
N GLN A 125 23.86 -14.43 -30.51
CA GLN A 125 22.51 -14.39 -29.93
C GLN A 125 22.52 -14.86 -28.49
N LEU A 126 23.25 -15.94 -28.17
CA LEU A 126 23.43 -16.41 -26.79
C LEU A 126 24.07 -15.35 -25.89
N GLN A 127 25.09 -14.65 -26.38
CA GLN A 127 25.72 -13.55 -25.65
C GLN A 127 24.77 -12.35 -25.48
N ALA A 128 23.96 -12.04 -26.48
CA ALA A 128 22.94 -11.00 -26.38
C ALA A 128 21.89 -11.33 -25.32
N VAL A 129 21.36 -12.57 -25.30
CA VAL A 129 20.42 -13.05 -24.27
C VAL A 129 21.06 -12.99 -22.89
N HIS A 130 22.27 -13.50 -22.74
CA HIS A 130 23.00 -13.46 -21.47
C HIS A 130 23.11 -12.04 -20.92
N LYS A 131 23.54 -11.08 -21.76
CA LYS A 131 23.60 -9.66 -21.38
C LYS A 131 22.22 -9.13 -21.00
N LEU A 132 21.18 -9.45 -21.77
CA LEU A 132 19.82 -8.99 -21.52
C LEU A 132 19.27 -9.53 -20.19
N LEU A 133 19.47 -10.81 -19.88
CA LEU A 133 19.05 -11.44 -18.62
C LEU A 133 19.68 -10.75 -17.41
N HIS A 134 21.02 -10.56 -17.43
CA HIS A 134 21.71 -9.83 -16.37
C HIS A 134 21.20 -8.41 -16.22
N GLN A 135 20.97 -7.74 -17.36
CA GLN A 135 20.55 -6.36 -17.37
C GLN A 135 19.11 -6.17 -16.85
N ILE A 136 18.21 -7.12 -17.12
CA ILE A 136 16.88 -7.20 -16.51
C ILE A 136 17.00 -7.38 -14.99
N SER A 137 17.84 -8.31 -14.53
CA SER A 137 18.03 -8.52 -13.09
C SER A 137 18.63 -7.31 -12.39
N ILE A 138 19.60 -6.62 -13.00
CA ILE A 138 20.18 -5.38 -12.48
C ILE A 138 19.11 -4.30 -12.34
N ASP A 139 18.30 -4.08 -13.38
CA ASP A 139 17.23 -3.08 -13.35
C ASP A 139 16.16 -3.41 -12.29
N ALA A 140 15.76 -4.68 -12.20
CA ALA A 140 14.77 -5.12 -11.22
C ALA A 140 15.28 -4.97 -9.78
N THR A 141 16.55 -5.27 -9.52
CA THR A 141 17.18 -5.03 -8.21
C THR A 141 17.32 -3.54 -7.91
N GLN A 142 17.72 -2.71 -8.89
CA GLN A 142 17.74 -1.25 -8.74
C GLN A 142 16.35 -0.69 -8.44
N LEU A 143 15.31 -1.26 -9.05
CA LEU A 143 13.94 -0.83 -8.84
C LEU A 143 13.51 -1.10 -7.40
N LYS A 144 13.79 -2.29 -6.87
CA LYS A 144 13.55 -2.60 -5.44
C LYS A 144 14.33 -1.68 -4.52
N MET A 145 15.62 -1.46 -4.80
CA MET A 145 16.42 -0.54 -3.99
C MET A 145 15.82 0.87 -3.95
N SER A 146 15.25 1.35 -5.06
CA SER A 146 14.66 2.69 -5.16
C SER A 146 13.43 2.90 -4.26
N VAL A 147 12.71 1.82 -3.93
CA VAL A 147 11.46 1.88 -3.14
C VAL A 147 11.61 1.32 -1.73
N SER A 148 12.77 0.76 -1.39
CA SER A 148 13.02 0.07 -0.11
C SER A 148 14.29 0.51 0.63
N LEU A 149 15.10 1.40 0.06
CA LEU A 149 16.26 2.00 0.73
C LEU A 149 16.11 3.52 0.75
N THR A 150 16.42 4.13 1.89
CA THR A 150 16.50 5.60 1.99
C THR A 150 17.48 6.14 0.95
N TRP A 151 17.02 7.09 0.16
CA TRP A 151 17.83 7.65 -0.92
C TRP A 151 19.03 8.41 -0.36
N ASP A 152 20.23 8.06 -0.83
CA ASP A 152 21.47 8.73 -0.48
C ASP A 152 22.00 9.51 -1.70
N PRO A 153 21.89 10.85 -1.71
CA PRO A 153 22.37 11.68 -2.81
C PRO A 153 23.84 11.46 -3.15
N SER A 154 24.67 11.10 -2.16
CA SER A 154 26.12 10.94 -2.33
C SER A 154 26.49 9.69 -3.12
N LYS A 155 25.60 8.70 -3.18
CA LYS A 155 25.82 7.42 -3.87
C LYS A 155 25.23 7.38 -5.28
N TYR A 156 24.43 8.38 -5.65
CA TYR A 156 23.79 8.43 -6.97
C TYR A 156 24.75 8.93 -8.05
N LYS A 157 24.98 8.11 -9.07
CA LYS A 157 25.88 8.42 -10.20
C LYS A 157 25.16 8.86 -11.48
N GLY A 158 23.83 8.93 -11.47
CA GLY A 158 23.01 9.28 -12.63
C GLY A 158 22.61 10.76 -12.68
N SER A 159 21.74 11.12 -13.62
CA SER A 159 21.20 12.48 -13.73
C SER A 159 20.10 12.72 -12.71
N LYS A 160 20.20 13.80 -11.93
CA LYS A 160 19.15 14.19 -10.98
C LYS A 160 17.83 14.53 -11.67
N ASP A 161 17.87 14.95 -12.92
CA ASP A 161 16.68 15.32 -13.69
C ASP A 161 15.80 14.11 -14.05
N ASN A 162 16.36 12.89 -13.96
CA ASN A 162 15.63 11.64 -14.21
C ASN A 162 15.03 11.03 -12.94
N LEU A 163 15.19 11.68 -11.79
CA LEU A 163 14.65 11.21 -10.53
C LEU A 163 13.26 11.79 -10.29
N ILE A 164 12.35 10.94 -9.83
CA ILE A 164 11.05 11.35 -9.31
C ILE A 164 10.99 11.09 -7.81
N ASP A 165 10.44 12.04 -7.08
CA ASP A 165 10.04 11.84 -5.70
C ASP A 165 8.80 10.93 -5.71
N ILE A 166 8.81 9.94 -4.82
CA ILE A 166 7.71 9.00 -4.59
C ILE A 166 7.05 9.39 -3.26
N PRO A 167 5.91 10.13 -3.30
CA PRO A 167 5.23 10.53 -2.07
C PRO A 167 4.48 9.36 -1.43
N LEU A 168 3.91 9.60 -0.25
CA LEU A 168 3.36 8.53 0.60
C LEU A 168 2.20 7.78 -0.05
N TYR A 169 1.42 8.41 -0.92
CA TYR A 169 0.28 7.74 -1.58
C TYR A 169 0.64 6.62 -2.54
N TYR A 170 1.93 6.42 -2.84
CA TYR A 170 2.40 5.21 -3.53
C TYR A 170 2.68 4.05 -2.56
N TYR A 171 2.61 4.25 -1.25
CA TYR A 171 2.89 3.22 -0.25
C TYR A 171 1.58 2.64 0.32
N PRO A 172 1.53 1.32 0.59
CA PRO A 172 2.57 0.32 0.34
C PRO A 172 2.58 -0.25 -1.09
N ASP A 173 1.63 0.16 -1.93
CA ASP A 173 1.31 -0.50 -3.20
C ASP A 173 2.46 -0.53 -4.23
N LEU A 174 3.24 0.54 -4.34
CA LEU A 174 4.38 0.61 -5.27
C LEU A 174 5.50 -0.35 -4.85
N PRO A 175 6.01 -0.35 -3.60
CA PRO A 175 6.93 -1.37 -3.13
C PRO A 175 6.47 -2.80 -3.41
N TRP A 176 5.18 -3.09 -3.21
CA TRP A 176 4.63 -4.41 -3.47
C TRP A 176 4.51 -4.72 -4.95
N GLY A 177 4.09 -3.76 -5.77
CA GLY A 177 4.09 -3.88 -7.22
C GLY A 177 5.49 -4.18 -7.74
N VAL A 178 6.52 -3.54 -7.17
CA VAL A 178 7.92 -3.84 -7.48
C VAL A 178 8.33 -5.26 -7.07
N ASP A 179 7.90 -5.73 -5.89
CA ASP A 179 8.15 -7.13 -5.50
C ASP A 179 7.44 -8.11 -6.42
N HIS A 180 6.18 -7.85 -6.76
CA HIS A 180 5.44 -8.69 -7.70
C HIS A 180 6.11 -8.72 -9.08
N VAL A 181 6.58 -7.57 -9.58
CA VAL A 181 7.38 -7.52 -10.82
C VAL A 181 8.62 -8.41 -10.70
N ARG A 182 9.36 -8.36 -9.58
CA ARG A 182 10.57 -9.19 -9.38
C ARG A 182 10.24 -10.68 -9.31
N ASP A 183 9.20 -11.05 -8.57
CA ASP A 183 8.76 -12.43 -8.42
C ASP A 183 8.27 -12.99 -9.77
N SER A 184 7.47 -12.21 -10.52
CA SER A 184 7.03 -12.57 -11.87
C SER A 184 8.19 -12.70 -12.86
N ILE A 185 9.23 -11.86 -12.77
CA ILE A 185 10.45 -12.02 -13.59
C ILE A 185 11.18 -13.32 -13.22
N ALA A 186 11.30 -13.62 -11.92
CA ALA A 186 11.94 -14.85 -11.45
C ALA A 186 11.17 -16.11 -11.91
N ASP A 187 9.84 -16.05 -11.88
CA ASP A 187 8.98 -17.14 -12.35
C ASP A 187 9.02 -17.25 -13.89
N LEU A 188 9.06 -16.14 -14.62
CA LEU A 188 9.31 -16.14 -16.07
C LEU A 188 10.66 -16.79 -16.42
N PHE A 189 11.71 -16.45 -15.68
CA PHE A 189 13.03 -17.05 -15.83
C PHE A 189 13.00 -18.56 -15.55
N LYS A 190 12.24 -18.98 -14.55
CA LYS A 190 12.02 -20.38 -14.24
C LYS A 190 11.31 -21.10 -15.40
N SER A 191 10.22 -20.53 -15.93
CA SER A 191 9.47 -21.03 -17.08
C SER A 191 10.32 -21.18 -18.35
N TYR A 192 11.32 -20.32 -18.55
CA TYR A 192 12.31 -20.50 -19.61
C TYR A 192 13.36 -21.58 -19.29
N SER A 193 13.80 -21.67 -18.05
CA SER A 193 14.88 -22.58 -17.64
C SER A 193 14.47 -24.06 -17.63
N GLU A 194 13.24 -24.37 -17.25
CA GLU A 194 12.75 -25.75 -17.07
C GLU A 194 12.72 -26.56 -18.38
N PRO A 195 12.15 -26.05 -19.49
CA PRO A 195 12.20 -26.76 -20.77
C PRO A 195 13.63 -26.92 -21.30
N LEU A 196 14.49 -25.92 -21.09
CA LEU A 196 15.90 -25.99 -21.48
C LEU A 196 16.67 -27.08 -20.71
N ALA A 197 16.33 -27.29 -19.43
CA ALA A 197 16.90 -28.34 -18.60
C ALA A 197 16.33 -29.73 -18.92
N ALA A 198 15.03 -29.82 -19.21
CA ALA A 198 14.32 -31.06 -19.53
C ALA A 198 14.56 -31.56 -20.97
N GLY A 199 15.16 -30.74 -21.83
CA GLY A 199 15.37 -31.07 -23.25
C GLY A 199 14.08 -31.04 -24.09
N SER A 200 12.97 -30.55 -23.53
CA SER A 200 11.67 -30.46 -24.20
C SER A 200 11.58 -29.22 -25.10
N SER A 201 10.88 -29.36 -26.23
CA SER A 201 10.64 -28.27 -27.20
C SER A 201 9.46 -27.36 -26.84
N GLY A 202 8.69 -27.71 -25.81
CA GLY A 202 7.52 -26.94 -25.39
C GLY A 202 7.88 -25.96 -24.28
N VAL A 203 7.93 -24.67 -24.60
CA VAL A 203 7.79 -23.63 -23.57
C VAL A 203 6.30 -23.62 -23.19
N LYS A 204 5.97 -23.83 -21.91
CA LYS A 204 4.61 -23.60 -21.37
C LYS A 204 4.17 -22.17 -21.72
N ASP A 205 2.87 -21.87 -21.65
CA ASP A 205 2.22 -20.64 -22.15
C ASP A 205 2.76 -19.31 -21.54
N THR A 206 4.02 -19.00 -21.83
CA THR A 206 4.82 -17.88 -21.34
C THR A 206 4.34 -16.55 -21.90
N LYS A 207 3.49 -16.57 -22.93
CA LYS A 207 2.91 -15.37 -23.50
C LYS A 207 1.93 -14.72 -22.55
N GLU A 208 1.11 -15.51 -21.85
CA GLU A 208 0.17 -14.97 -20.86
C GLU A 208 0.92 -14.47 -19.61
N ASP A 209 1.93 -15.20 -19.14
CA ASP A 209 2.80 -14.78 -18.03
C ASP A 209 3.49 -13.44 -18.34
N VAL A 210 4.07 -13.31 -19.54
CA VAL A 210 4.71 -12.06 -19.99
C VAL A 210 3.68 -10.94 -20.11
N LYS A 211 2.49 -11.21 -20.67
CA LYS A 211 1.43 -10.22 -20.82
C LYS A 211 0.97 -9.70 -19.46
N SER A 212 0.67 -10.57 -18.51
CA SER A 212 0.26 -10.19 -17.15
C SER A 212 1.31 -9.32 -16.46
N LEU A 213 2.60 -9.70 -16.56
CA LEU A 213 3.71 -8.89 -16.06
C LEU A 213 3.79 -7.50 -16.74
N LEU A 214 3.64 -7.45 -18.06
CA LEU A 214 3.67 -6.18 -18.80
C LEU A 214 2.47 -5.29 -18.45
N ASP A 215 1.28 -5.88 -18.30
CA ASP A 215 0.08 -5.17 -17.88
C ASP A 215 0.27 -4.55 -16.49
N LEU A 216 0.82 -5.29 -15.53
CA LEU A 216 1.17 -4.74 -14.21
C LEU A 216 2.14 -3.55 -14.33
N MET A 217 3.20 -3.69 -15.11
CA MET A 217 4.17 -2.60 -15.31
C MET A 217 3.54 -1.39 -15.99
N ASP A 218 2.62 -1.59 -16.94
CA ASP A 218 1.90 -0.51 -17.61
C ASP A 218 0.96 0.24 -16.66
N HIS A 219 0.29 -0.46 -15.75
CA HIS A 219 -0.48 0.16 -14.67
C HIS A 219 0.42 1.01 -13.76
N MET A 220 1.55 0.46 -13.29
CA MET A 220 2.50 1.20 -12.45
C MET A 220 3.07 2.43 -13.17
N ILE A 221 3.41 2.32 -14.46
CA ILE A 221 3.86 3.45 -15.28
C ILE A 221 2.75 4.50 -15.42
N GLY A 222 1.51 4.06 -15.61
CA GLY A 222 0.33 4.93 -15.68
C GLY A 222 0.14 5.75 -14.40
N ASP A 223 0.23 5.09 -13.24
CA ASP A 223 0.12 5.73 -11.93
C ASP A 223 1.21 6.78 -11.72
N LEU A 224 2.46 6.45 -12.06
CA LEU A 224 3.60 7.36 -11.96
C LEU A 224 3.48 8.59 -12.89
N LYS A 225 2.87 8.41 -14.06
CA LYS A 225 2.60 9.51 -15.01
C LYS A 225 1.43 10.38 -14.58
N SER A 226 0.50 9.86 -13.78
CA SER A 226 -0.72 10.55 -13.38
C SER A 226 -0.96 10.45 -11.86
N PRO A 227 -0.13 11.11 -11.03
CA PRO A 227 -0.18 10.90 -9.59
C PRO A 227 -1.53 11.26 -8.95
N ARG A 228 -2.21 12.29 -9.48
CA ARG A 228 -3.57 12.65 -9.06
C ARG A 228 -4.58 11.52 -9.29
N LEU A 229 -4.49 10.84 -10.44
CA LEU A 229 -5.39 9.71 -10.76
C LEU A 229 -5.08 8.51 -9.86
N ALA A 230 -3.80 8.24 -9.59
CA ALA A 230 -3.37 7.20 -8.66
C ALA A 230 -3.93 7.43 -7.25
N MET A 231 -3.84 8.67 -6.74
CA MET A 231 -4.45 9.06 -5.45
C MET A 231 -5.98 8.91 -5.45
N GLN A 232 -6.65 9.35 -6.50
CA GLN A 232 -8.09 9.19 -6.63
C GLN A 232 -8.51 7.71 -6.69
N ALA A 233 -7.69 6.84 -7.26
CA ALA A 233 -7.92 5.40 -7.24
C ALA A 233 -7.83 4.83 -5.82
N LYS A 234 -6.88 5.29 -4.99
CA LYS A 234 -6.76 4.91 -3.57
C LYS A 234 -8.02 5.27 -2.79
N TRP A 235 -8.50 6.52 -2.91
CA TRP A 235 -9.75 6.90 -2.24
C TRP A 235 -10.96 6.13 -2.76
N ARG A 236 -11.03 5.78 -4.05
CA ARG A 236 -12.08 4.89 -4.59
C ARG A 236 -12.04 3.51 -3.98
N TRP A 237 -10.84 2.96 -3.77
CA TRP A 237 -10.69 1.69 -3.07
C TRP A 237 -11.16 1.80 -1.62
N MET A 238 -10.77 2.84 -0.88
CA MET A 238 -11.25 3.06 0.49
C MET A 238 -12.78 3.24 0.56
N VAL A 239 -13.40 3.89 -0.44
CA VAL A 239 -14.87 3.96 -0.55
C VAL A 239 -15.49 2.56 -0.58
N ARG A 240 -14.95 1.66 -1.42
CA ARG A 240 -15.42 0.27 -1.51
C ARG A 240 -15.30 -0.45 -0.17
N GLU A 241 -14.17 -0.31 0.51
CA GLU A 241 -13.96 -0.96 1.81
C GLU A 241 -14.95 -0.47 2.87
N VAL A 242 -15.19 0.84 2.95
CA VAL A 242 -16.20 1.40 3.87
C VAL A 242 -17.62 0.97 3.46
N GLU A 243 -17.90 0.79 2.16
CA GLU A 243 -19.17 0.20 1.71
C GLU A 243 -19.35 -1.22 2.21
N VAL A 244 -18.31 -2.07 2.10
CA VAL A 244 -18.35 -3.44 2.63
C VAL A 244 -18.66 -3.45 4.13
N MET A 245 -18.05 -2.54 4.90
CA MET A 245 -18.30 -2.40 6.35
C MET A 245 -19.74 -1.94 6.65
N ASP A 246 -20.27 -0.92 5.97
CA ASP A 246 -21.67 -0.46 6.13
C ASP A 246 -22.65 -1.61 5.82
N HIS A 247 -22.39 -2.37 4.75
CA HIS A 247 -23.22 -3.52 4.38
C HIS A 247 -23.15 -4.64 5.43
N ALA A 248 -21.99 -4.91 6.00
CA ALA A 248 -21.82 -5.88 7.08
C ALA A 248 -22.66 -5.48 8.31
N VAL A 249 -22.58 -4.22 8.73
CA VAL A 249 -23.36 -3.67 9.86
C VAL A 249 -24.86 -3.77 9.58
N ILE A 250 -25.33 -3.42 8.38
CA ILE A 250 -26.73 -3.58 7.96
C ILE A 250 -27.18 -5.04 8.00
N LYS A 251 -26.34 -5.96 7.52
CA LYS A 251 -26.63 -7.40 7.49
C LYS A 251 -26.64 -8.00 8.91
N CYS A 252 -25.86 -7.45 9.83
CA CYS A 252 -25.89 -7.81 11.24
C CYS A 252 -27.24 -7.48 11.91
N LEU A 253 -27.96 -6.46 11.44
CA LEU A 253 -29.31 -6.17 11.92
C LEU A 253 -30.39 -7.13 11.37
N LYS A 254 -30.04 -8.04 10.45
CA LYS A 254 -30.95 -9.04 9.89
C LYS A 254 -30.87 -10.38 10.64
N PRO A 255 -31.94 -11.19 10.63
CA PRO A 255 -31.93 -12.53 11.21
C PRO A 255 -30.83 -13.41 10.64
N GLN A 256 -30.21 -14.25 11.48
CA GLN A 256 -29.04 -15.08 11.10
C GLN A 256 -29.33 -15.98 9.90
N LYS A 257 -30.55 -16.52 9.81
CA LYS A 257 -31.01 -17.38 8.70
C LYS A 257 -30.93 -16.70 7.32
N VAL A 258 -31.08 -15.38 7.27
CA VAL A 258 -31.01 -14.58 6.03
C VAL A 258 -29.57 -14.17 5.69
N ARG A 259 -28.62 -14.38 6.62
CA ARG A 259 -27.21 -14.03 6.40
C ARG A 259 -26.46 -15.05 5.56
N VAL A 260 -26.83 -16.32 5.68
CA VAL A 260 -26.19 -17.47 5.00
C VAL A 260 -26.53 -17.54 3.51
N SER A 261 -27.72 -17.07 3.11
CA SER A 261 -28.21 -17.15 1.73
C SER A 261 -27.68 -16.04 0.80
N ASN A 262 -26.89 -15.09 1.32
CA ASN A 262 -26.38 -13.97 0.53
C ASN A 262 -24.97 -13.55 1.03
N PRO A 263 -23.90 -14.30 0.71
CA PRO A 263 -22.54 -13.88 1.02
C PRO A 263 -22.27 -12.52 0.37
N LEU A 264 -21.63 -11.60 1.10
CA LEU A 264 -21.26 -10.29 0.55
C LEU A 264 -19.94 -10.45 -0.19
N GLU A 265 -19.92 -10.06 -1.46
CA GLU A 265 -18.70 -9.99 -2.26
C GLU A 265 -17.66 -9.11 -1.56
N GLY A 266 -16.46 -9.63 -1.29
CA GLY A 266 -15.40 -8.92 -0.56
C GLY A 266 -15.35 -9.16 0.95
N LEU A 267 -16.25 -9.98 1.53
CA LEU A 267 -16.13 -10.48 2.92
C LEU A 267 -15.39 -11.83 3.03
N GLU A 268 -14.89 -12.39 1.92
CA GLU A 268 -14.17 -13.68 1.88
C GLU A 268 -12.73 -13.62 2.43
N ASP A 269 -12.36 -12.51 3.08
CA ASP A 269 -11.03 -12.36 3.67
C ASP A 269 -11.04 -13.02 5.06
N ASP A 270 -10.33 -14.14 5.21
CA ASP A 270 -10.08 -14.91 6.45
C ASP A 270 -9.44 -14.09 7.60
N LYS A 271 -9.38 -12.77 7.47
CA LYS A 271 -8.59 -11.92 8.34
C LYS A 271 -9.38 -10.91 9.15
N HIS A 272 -10.53 -10.35 8.71
CA HIS A 272 -10.95 -9.08 9.33
C HIS A 272 -12.45 -8.75 9.53
N LEU A 273 -13.43 -9.51 9.02
CA LEU A 273 -14.87 -9.30 9.33
C LEU A 273 -15.64 -10.63 9.40
N GLU A 274 -15.03 -11.66 9.99
CA GLU A 274 -15.58 -13.01 10.03
C GLU A 274 -17.02 -13.05 10.57
N MET A 275 -17.94 -13.62 9.79
CA MET A 275 -19.36 -13.72 10.16
C MET A 275 -19.60 -14.49 11.47
N THR A 276 -18.68 -15.39 11.84
CA THR A 276 -18.69 -16.16 13.09
C THR A 276 -18.56 -15.27 14.33
N GLN A 277 -17.92 -14.11 14.20
CA GLN A 277 -17.70 -13.17 15.29
C GLN A 277 -18.87 -12.18 15.46
N TRP A 278 -19.85 -12.19 14.55
CA TRP A 278 -20.95 -11.23 14.61
C TRP A 278 -22.00 -11.67 15.61
N ARG A 279 -22.48 -10.75 16.44
CA ARG A 279 -23.60 -11.04 17.33
C ARG A 279 -24.89 -11.22 16.50
N PRO A 280 -25.64 -12.33 16.67
CA PRO A 280 -26.93 -12.50 16.00
C PRO A 280 -27.93 -11.43 16.42
N ARG A 281 -28.76 -10.95 15.49
CA ARG A 281 -29.79 -9.92 15.78
C ARG A 281 -30.73 -10.40 16.89
N GLU A 282 -31.02 -11.69 16.90
CA GLU A 282 -31.93 -12.37 17.82
C GLU A 282 -31.41 -12.37 19.27
N THR A 283 -30.11 -12.17 19.48
CA THR A 283 -29.47 -12.13 20.82
C THR A 283 -29.11 -10.72 21.27
N MET A 284 -29.48 -9.70 20.49
CA MET A 284 -29.27 -8.29 20.83
C MET A 284 -30.47 -7.72 21.59
N ALA A 285 -30.20 -7.01 22.68
CA ALA A 285 -31.17 -6.15 23.35
C ALA A 285 -31.52 -4.91 22.51
N ASP A 286 -32.65 -4.26 22.77
CA ASP A 286 -33.11 -3.11 21.97
C ASP A 286 -32.11 -1.93 21.96
N HIS A 287 -31.42 -1.71 23.07
CA HIS A 287 -30.40 -0.66 23.16
C HIS A 287 -29.14 -1.00 22.35
N GLU A 288 -28.79 -2.28 22.23
CA GLU A 288 -27.69 -2.77 21.39
C GLU A 288 -28.05 -2.64 19.90
N VAL A 289 -29.30 -2.95 19.55
CA VAL A 289 -29.81 -2.72 18.19
C VAL A 289 -29.75 -1.24 17.83
N ARG A 290 -30.15 -0.36 18.74
CA ARG A 290 -30.05 1.10 18.55
C ARG A 290 -28.60 1.54 18.38
N TYR A 291 -27.68 1.04 19.20
CA TYR A 291 -26.24 1.32 19.05
C TYR A 291 -25.76 0.99 17.61
N VAL A 292 -26.02 -0.23 17.13
CA VAL A 292 -25.61 -0.66 15.77
C VAL A 292 -26.25 0.22 14.68
N GLN A 293 -27.51 0.61 14.85
CA GLN A 293 -28.20 1.53 13.92
C GLN A 293 -27.56 2.93 13.91
N LEU A 294 -27.14 3.42 15.07
CA LEU A 294 -26.51 4.74 15.24
C LEU A 294 -25.05 4.77 14.76
N ALA A 295 -24.39 3.61 14.64
CA ALA A 295 -23.08 3.50 14.02
C ALA A 295 -23.12 3.68 12.48
N MET A 296 -24.21 3.29 11.81
CA MET A 296 -24.32 3.32 10.34
C MET A 296 -24.08 4.71 9.70
N PRO A 297 -24.66 5.82 10.21
CA PRO A 297 -24.39 7.16 9.68
C PRO A 297 -22.91 7.54 9.67
N ILE A 298 -22.10 7.03 10.61
CA ILE A 298 -20.67 7.32 10.70
C ILE A 298 -19.92 6.72 9.49
N PHE A 299 -20.15 5.44 9.16
CA PHE A 299 -19.62 4.81 7.95
C PHE A 299 -20.06 5.55 6.68
N ARG A 300 -21.33 5.93 6.61
CA ARG A 300 -21.88 6.65 5.45
C ARG A 300 -21.25 8.02 5.26
N LEU A 301 -20.94 8.74 6.33
CA LEU A 301 -20.25 10.03 6.28
C LEU A 301 -18.77 9.88 5.89
N GLY A 302 -18.08 8.86 6.40
CA GLY A 302 -16.73 8.51 5.97
C GLY A 302 -16.68 8.21 4.47
N ARG A 303 -17.60 7.37 4.00
CA ARG A 303 -17.78 7.05 2.59
C ARG A 303 -18.09 8.29 1.74
N LEU A 304 -18.96 9.19 2.24
CA LEU A 304 -19.30 10.43 1.55
C LEU A 304 -18.08 11.33 1.36
N LEU A 305 -17.23 11.44 2.39
CA LEU A 305 -15.96 12.17 2.32
C LEU A 305 -15.05 11.57 1.25
N LEU A 306 -14.74 10.28 1.36
CA LEU A 306 -13.82 9.61 0.43
C LEU A 306 -14.33 9.67 -1.01
N ASN A 307 -15.64 9.53 -1.24
CA ASN A 307 -16.26 9.73 -2.55
C ASN A 307 -16.10 11.16 -3.07
N LYS A 308 -16.21 12.17 -2.19
CA LYS A 308 -16.04 13.57 -2.59
C LYS A 308 -14.59 13.87 -2.98
N LEU A 309 -13.61 13.22 -2.34
CA LEU A 309 -12.19 13.32 -2.66
C LEU A 309 -11.82 12.58 -3.95
N SER A 310 -12.47 11.44 -4.21
CA SER A 310 -12.11 10.52 -5.29
C SER A 310 -12.67 10.88 -6.67
N ARG A 311 -13.69 11.74 -6.73
CA ARG A 311 -14.33 12.15 -7.99
C ARG A 311 -13.46 13.12 -8.80
N PRO A 312 -13.30 12.91 -10.11
CA PRO A 312 -12.62 13.87 -10.98
C PRO A 312 -13.50 15.11 -11.12
N THR A 313 -13.12 16.20 -10.44
CA THR A 313 -13.38 17.65 -10.67
C THR A 313 -14.76 18.17 -11.11
N ASN A 314 -15.73 17.31 -11.44
CA ASN A 314 -16.97 17.65 -12.13
C ASN A 314 -18.18 17.60 -11.19
N SER A 315 -18.02 17.06 -9.97
CA SER A 315 -19.03 17.12 -8.93
C SER A 315 -18.81 18.36 -8.06
N ASN A 316 -19.39 19.50 -8.46
CA ASN A 316 -19.34 20.72 -7.66
C ASN A 316 -19.94 20.50 -6.25
N PRO A 317 -19.33 21.05 -5.19
CA PRO A 317 -18.02 21.71 -5.17
C PRO A 317 -16.85 20.72 -5.32
N SER A 318 -15.79 21.06 -6.07
CA SER A 318 -14.60 20.21 -6.16
C SER A 318 -13.60 20.55 -5.04
N LEU A 319 -13.43 19.62 -4.08
CA LEU A 319 -12.59 19.87 -2.92
C LEU A 319 -11.07 19.88 -3.22
N THR A 320 -10.66 19.28 -4.33
CA THR A 320 -9.26 18.98 -4.62
C THR A 320 -8.76 19.54 -5.96
N SER A 321 -9.63 20.18 -6.76
CA SER A 321 -9.33 20.62 -8.15
C SER A 321 -8.09 21.52 -8.24
N ARG A 322 -7.89 22.38 -7.24
CA ARG A 322 -6.83 23.40 -7.21
C ARG A 322 -5.66 23.07 -6.28
N MET A 323 -5.71 21.93 -5.61
CA MET A 323 -4.60 21.49 -4.76
C MET A 323 -3.38 21.11 -5.60
N THR A 324 -2.21 21.56 -5.18
CA THR A 324 -0.90 21.09 -5.66
C THR A 324 -0.67 19.62 -5.26
N LEU A 325 0.29 18.93 -5.89
CA LEU A 325 0.63 17.55 -5.51
C LEU A 325 1.11 17.45 -4.05
N THR A 326 1.78 18.48 -3.53
CA THR A 326 2.21 18.55 -2.13
C THR A 326 1.01 18.61 -1.19
N GLU A 327 0.05 19.49 -1.44
CA GLU A 327 -1.19 19.60 -0.65
C GLU A 327 -2.04 18.33 -0.74
N LEU A 328 -2.10 17.71 -1.92
CA LEU A 328 -2.77 16.43 -2.09
C LEU A 328 -2.11 15.32 -1.26
N ASN A 329 -0.78 15.26 -1.23
CA ASN A 329 -0.06 14.29 -0.40
C ASN A 329 -0.29 14.54 1.11
N GLU A 330 -0.37 15.80 1.56
CA GLU A 330 -0.79 16.14 2.93
C GLU A 330 -2.22 15.66 3.22
N LEU A 331 -3.14 15.84 2.26
CA LEU A 331 -4.51 15.36 2.40
C LEU A 331 -4.58 13.83 2.44
N TYR A 332 -3.79 13.14 1.62
CA TYR A 332 -3.71 11.68 1.65
C TYR A 332 -3.21 11.17 2.98
N LYS A 333 -2.13 11.76 3.53
CA LYS A 333 -1.63 11.47 4.89
C LYS A 333 -2.68 11.64 5.98
N ALA A 334 -3.66 12.51 5.77
CA ALA A 334 -4.76 12.68 6.72
C ALA A 334 -5.89 11.64 6.54
N THR A 335 -5.88 10.86 5.44
CA THR A 335 -6.93 9.90 5.06
C THR A 335 -6.47 8.45 4.97
N ASP A 336 -5.17 8.17 5.01
CA ASP A 336 -4.56 6.89 4.64
C ASP A 336 -4.78 5.73 5.64
N THR A 337 -5.34 6.03 6.81
CA THR A 337 -5.77 5.04 7.82
C THR A 337 -7.28 4.96 7.98
N ILE A 338 -8.06 5.74 7.23
CA ILE A 338 -9.52 5.85 7.46
C ILE A 338 -10.22 4.50 7.31
N ASP A 339 -9.83 3.68 6.33
CA ASP A 339 -10.41 2.36 6.13
C ASP A 339 -10.04 1.38 7.25
N GLU A 340 -8.80 1.41 7.74
CA GLU A 340 -8.34 0.59 8.89
C GLU A 340 -9.08 0.99 10.17
N ASP A 341 -9.21 2.30 10.40
CA ASP A 341 -9.97 2.89 11.50
C ASP A 341 -11.44 2.44 11.50
N PHE A 342 -12.10 2.53 10.33
CA PHE A 342 -13.46 2.05 10.18
C PHE A 342 -13.56 0.53 10.31
N ARG A 343 -12.53 -0.23 9.91
CA ARG A 343 -12.53 -1.68 10.04
C ARG A 343 -12.53 -2.11 11.50
N VAL A 344 -11.66 -1.52 12.33
CA VAL A 344 -11.63 -1.75 13.77
C VAL A 344 -12.96 -1.37 14.40
N PHE A 345 -13.50 -0.19 14.06
CA PHE A 345 -14.82 0.24 14.54
C PHE A 345 -15.96 -0.69 14.10
N ALA A 346 -15.93 -1.19 12.87
CA ALA A 346 -16.91 -2.15 12.35
C ALA A 346 -16.86 -3.46 13.12
N GLN A 347 -15.66 -3.99 13.40
CA GLN A 347 -15.49 -5.25 14.12
C GLN A 347 -16.12 -5.17 15.52
N VAL A 348 -15.78 -4.15 16.31
CA VAL A 348 -16.37 -3.97 17.65
C VAL A 348 -17.88 -3.68 17.59
N THR A 349 -18.34 -3.01 16.54
CA THR A 349 -19.78 -2.79 16.31
C THR A 349 -20.52 -4.08 16.02
N LEU A 350 -19.95 -4.97 15.20
CA LEU A 350 -20.52 -6.26 14.85
C LEU A 350 -20.54 -7.24 16.04
N GLN A 351 -19.56 -7.12 16.93
CA GLN A 351 -19.50 -7.84 18.20
C GLN A 351 -20.41 -7.23 19.28
N VAL A 352 -20.89 -5.99 19.07
CA VAL A 352 -21.69 -5.23 20.05
C VAL A 352 -20.88 -4.94 21.33
N SER A 353 -19.57 -4.76 21.18
CA SER A 353 -18.65 -4.36 22.25
C SER A 353 -18.73 -2.85 22.45
N ARG A 354 -19.85 -2.40 23.02
CA ARG A 354 -20.25 -0.98 23.10
C ARG A 354 -19.23 -0.08 23.81
N ASP A 355 -18.66 -0.56 24.90
CA ASP A 355 -17.66 0.16 25.69
C ASP A 355 -16.39 0.44 24.88
N GLN A 356 -15.76 -0.63 24.38
CA GLN A 356 -14.60 -0.55 23.49
C GLN A 356 -14.87 0.29 22.23
N ALA A 357 -16.09 0.20 21.67
CA ALA A 357 -16.47 0.99 20.53
C ALA A 357 -16.54 2.49 20.82
N GLY A 358 -16.88 2.90 22.04
CA GLY A 358 -16.84 4.29 22.47
C GLY A 358 -15.44 4.89 22.40
N HIS A 359 -14.45 4.17 22.96
CA HIS A 359 -13.04 4.56 22.89
C HIS A 359 -12.53 4.64 21.45
N ILE A 360 -12.78 3.60 20.65
CA ILE A 360 -12.40 3.57 19.23
C ILE A 360 -13.04 4.74 18.48
N LEU A 361 -14.34 4.97 18.67
CA LEU A 361 -15.07 6.01 17.95
C LEU A 361 -14.52 7.41 18.24
N LYS A 362 -14.06 7.69 19.47
CA LYS A 362 -13.39 8.95 19.80
C LYS A 362 -12.10 9.14 19.01
N GLU A 363 -11.27 8.10 18.91
CA GLU A 363 -10.06 8.14 18.11
C GLU A 363 -10.35 8.33 16.62
N VAL A 364 -11.27 7.52 16.08
CA VAL A 364 -11.70 7.60 14.68
C VAL A 364 -12.24 8.99 14.38
N PHE A 365 -13.06 9.56 15.26
CA PHE A 365 -13.58 10.92 15.12
C PHE A 365 -12.44 11.95 15.08
N ALA A 366 -11.49 11.89 16.01
CA ALA A 366 -10.35 12.81 16.03
C ALA A 366 -9.51 12.71 14.74
N ARG A 367 -9.32 11.50 14.19
CA ARG A 367 -8.61 11.27 12.92
C ARG A 367 -9.40 11.80 11.72
N LEU A 368 -10.71 11.57 11.66
CA LEU A 368 -11.61 12.05 10.59
C LEU A 368 -11.71 13.59 10.50
N GLN A 369 -11.31 14.32 11.55
CA GLN A 369 -11.23 15.78 11.51
C GLN A 369 -9.97 16.29 10.77
N LYS A 370 -8.90 15.49 10.68
CA LYS A 370 -7.63 15.92 10.07
C LYS A 370 -7.77 16.33 8.59
N PRO A 371 -8.48 15.56 7.73
CA PRO A 371 -8.70 15.97 6.33
C PRO A 371 -9.37 17.34 6.20
N MET A 372 -10.34 17.65 7.08
CA MET A 372 -11.04 18.94 7.08
C MET A 372 -10.10 20.11 7.41
N LYS A 373 -9.14 19.91 8.31
CA LYS A 373 -8.11 20.92 8.62
C LYS A 373 -7.24 21.20 7.40
N VAL A 374 -6.83 20.17 6.66
CA VAL A 374 -6.04 20.31 5.42
C VAL A 374 -6.84 21.04 4.34
N LEU A 375 -8.10 20.64 4.12
CA LEU A 375 -8.99 21.29 3.15
C LEU A 375 -9.24 22.76 3.49
N ASN A 376 -9.55 23.09 4.75
CA ASN A 376 -9.78 24.47 5.16
C ASN A 376 -8.51 25.33 5.04
N LYS A 377 -7.33 24.78 5.37
CA LYS A 377 -6.04 25.46 5.16
C LYS A 377 -5.85 25.79 3.68
N HIS A 378 -6.15 24.85 2.78
CA HIS A 378 -6.10 25.08 1.34
C HIS A 378 -7.10 26.15 0.88
N PHE A 379 -8.37 26.07 1.27
CA PHE A 379 -9.35 27.08 0.85
C PHE A 379 -9.01 28.49 1.34
N ASN A 380 -8.42 28.60 2.54
CA ASN A 380 -7.98 29.89 3.08
C ASN A 380 -6.70 30.43 2.41
N SER A 381 -5.91 29.59 1.73
CA SER A 381 -4.71 30.03 1.00
C SER A 381 -5.02 30.48 -0.43
N LEU A 382 -6.22 30.19 -0.96
CA LEU A 382 -6.64 30.63 -2.28
C LEU A 382 -6.83 32.15 -2.29
N GLY A 383 -6.23 32.81 -3.28
CA GLY A 383 -6.32 34.26 -3.47
C GLY A 383 -7.66 34.70 -4.06
N SER A 384 -7.80 36.02 -4.24
CA SER A 384 -8.99 36.65 -4.86
C SER A 384 -9.12 36.37 -6.36
N ASP A 385 -8.10 35.79 -6.98
CA ASP A 385 -8.05 35.34 -8.38
C ASP A 385 -8.88 34.08 -8.65
N VAL A 386 -9.30 33.38 -7.58
CA VAL A 386 -10.18 32.21 -7.67
C VAL A 386 -11.65 32.62 -7.47
N ASN A 387 -12.57 31.89 -8.11
CA ASN A 387 -14.01 32.07 -7.90
C ASN A 387 -14.37 31.88 -6.41
N GLN A 388 -14.65 33.00 -5.74
CA GLN A 388 -14.92 33.02 -4.30
C GLN A 388 -16.23 32.32 -3.92
N ASP A 389 -17.19 32.23 -4.83
CA ASP A 389 -18.43 31.51 -4.57
C ASP A 389 -18.19 30.00 -4.53
N GLU A 390 -17.33 29.48 -5.43
CA GLU A 390 -16.88 28.07 -5.39
C GLU A 390 -16.12 27.76 -4.10
N VAL A 391 -15.24 28.68 -3.66
CA VAL A 391 -14.49 28.52 -2.39
C VAL A 391 -15.44 28.50 -1.19
N LYS A 392 -16.44 29.39 -1.15
CA LYS A 392 -17.47 29.41 -0.09
C LYS A 392 -18.29 28.12 -0.08
N ASP A 393 -18.68 27.61 -1.25
CA ASP A 393 -19.41 26.34 -1.36
C ASP A 393 -18.59 25.17 -0.83
N CYS A 394 -17.29 25.12 -1.15
CA CYS A 394 -16.35 24.15 -0.60
C CYS A 394 -16.26 24.23 0.93
N GLN A 395 -16.05 25.43 1.48
CA GLN A 395 -15.98 25.67 2.93
C GLN A 395 -17.30 25.29 3.63
N GLN A 396 -18.44 25.64 3.04
CA GLN A 396 -19.75 25.31 3.58
C GLN A 396 -19.99 23.79 3.55
N TRP A 397 -19.55 23.09 2.51
CA TRP A 397 -19.61 21.63 2.46
C TRP A 397 -18.80 21.01 3.61
N CYS A 398 -17.56 21.45 3.83
CA CYS A 398 -16.72 20.97 4.94
C CYS A 398 -17.37 21.23 6.31
N LYS A 399 -17.94 22.42 6.50
CA LYS A 399 -18.65 22.78 7.75
C LYS A 399 -19.88 21.89 7.98
N ASN A 400 -20.69 21.68 6.96
CA ASN A 400 -21.88 20.83 7.06
C ASN A 400 -21.52 19.38 7.34
N TRP A 401 -20.52 18.84 6.63
CA TRP A 401 -20.06 17.47 6.85
C TRP A 401 -19.56 17.27 8.28
N MET A 402 -18.77 18.20 8.81
CA MET A 402 -18.30 18.16 10.20
C MET A 402 -19.45 18.19 11.21
N ALA A 403 -20.45 19.07 11.02
CA ALA A 403 -21.60 19.14 11.91
C ALA A 403 -22.41 17.82 11.90
N HIS A 404 -22.61 17.22 10.73
CA HIS A 404 -23.27 15.92 10.63
C HIS A 404 -22.47 14.79 11.27
N LEU A 405 -21.14 14.78 11.10
CA LEU A 405 -20.27 13.81 11.75
C LEU A 405 -20.34 13.93 13.27
N GLN A 406 -20.25 15.16 13.80
CA GLN A 406 -20.35 15.41 15.23
C GLN A 406 -21.67 14.89 15.81
N ILE A 407 -22.80 15.22 15.19
CA ILE A 407 -24.13 14.73 15.64
C ILE A 407 -24.21 13.20 15.59
N ALA A 408 -23.68 12.57 14.54
CA ALA A 408 -23.70 11.12 14.40
C ALA A 408 -22.84 10.44 15.47
N VAL A 409 -21.65 10.98 15.76
CA VAL A 409 -20.74 10.50 16.79
C VAL A 409 -21.36 10.66 18.17
N GLU A 410 -21.82 11.86 18.53
CA GLU A 410 -22.46 12.14 19.83
C GLU A 410 -23.61 11.16 20.11
N ARG A 411 -24.52 10.97 19.14
CA ARG A 411 -25.63 10.02 19.29
C ARG A 411 -25.18 8.57 19.42
N CYS A 412 -24.11 8.16 18.74
CA CYS A 412 -23.60 6.81 18.85
C CYS A 412 -22.94 6.58 20.22
N LEU A 413 -22.17 7.56 20.70
CA LEU A 413 -21.51 7.53 22.01
C LEU A 413 -22.50 7.45 23.18
N GLU A 414 -23.68 8.09 23.09
CA GLU A 414 -24.76 7.95 24.08
C GLU A 414 -25.15 6.49 24.37
N TYR A 415 -24.91 5.57 23.43
CA TYR A 415 -25.24 4.16 23.56
C TYR A 415 -24.03 3.26 23.81
N CYS A 416 -22.81 3.81 23.84
CA CYS A 416 -21.56 3.07 24.04
C CYS A 416 -21.31 2.66 25.50
N VAL A 417 -21.90 3.35 26.49
CA VAL A 417 -21.74 3.04 27.94
C VAL A 417 -20.25 2.85 28.30
N PHE A 418 -19.46 3.91 28.16
CA PHE A 418 -18.05 3.95 28.56
C PHE A 418 -17.83 5.19 29.45
N ASP A 419 -16.93 5.08 30.44
CA ASP A 419 -16.56 6.18 31.32
C ASP A 419 -15.26 6.81 30.82
N ASP A 420 -15.22 8.15 30.76
CA ASP A 420 -14.07 8.91 30.28
C ASP A 420 -12.85 8.81 31.21
N SER A 421 -13.05 8.25 32.41
CA SER A 421 -12.00 8.02 33.39
C SER A 421 -11.34 6.64 33.33
N ASP A 422 -11.79 5.71 32.49
CA ASP A 422 -11.16 4.38 32.40
C ASP A 422 -9.91 4.44 31.52
N PRO A 423 -8.70 4.25 32.09
CA PRO A 423 -7.47 4.21 31.32
C PRO A 423 -7.45 2.91 30.50
N TRP A 424 -7.58 3.04 29.18
CA TRP A 424 -7.53 1.91 28.23
C TRP A 424 -6.11 1.33 28.02
N GLU A 425 -5.26 1.37 29.05
CA GLU A 425 -3.94 0.73 29.05
C GLU A 425 -3.60 0.24 30.46
N THR A 426 -4.15 -0.90 30.87
CA THR A 426 -3.51 -1.86 31.80
C THR A 426 -4.47 -3.01 32.07
N GLU A 427 -4.53 -4.00 31.19
CA GLU A 427 -4.68 -5.40 31.63
C GLU A 427 -3.81 -6.25 30.69
N SER A 428 -2.55 -6.37 31.07
CA SER A 428 -1.69 -7.47 30.70
C SER A 428 -2.14 -8.71 31.46
N ASP A 429 -2.59 -9.74 30.75
CA ASP A 429 -2.49 -11.14 31.15
C ASP A 429 -2.15 -12.02 29.93
#